data_AF-A0A5D0RVN1-F1
#
_entry.id   AF-A0A5D0RVN1-F1
#
_cell.length_a   1.000
_cell.length_b   1.000
_cell.length_c   1.000
_cell.angle_alpha   90.00
_cell.angle_beta   90.00
_cell.angle_gamma   90.00
#
_symmetry.space_group_name_H-M   'P 1'
#
loop_
_entity.id
_entity.type
_entity.pdbx_description
1 polymer ?
#
loop_
_entity_poly.entity_id
_entity_poly.type
_entity_poly.pdbx_seq_one_letter_code
_entity_poly.pdbx_strand_id
1 'polypeptide(L)'
;EWVLGEGSTPIMAAFTHVKASRFNTDYFGAYYASKELKTAIYETVHHRERFYSDNKAPAGHYHMRVYIAQIRGDSFCDIQNKDIFEKYYNPDNYQNCQKLVIQAKKQSRDGIIYKSIRHTTGTNVAVLRPKAIVPPVRVHKILSYYWDGKKISFVTDLGKGKNLLIN
;
A
#
# COMPACT_ATOMS: atom_id res chain seq x y z
N GLU A 1 1.76 18.46 6.80
CA GLU A 1 3.19 18.41 7.15
C GLU A 1 3.98 18.16 5.87
N TRP A 2 5.23 18.62 5.81
CA TRP A 2 6.12 18.39 4.67
C TRP A 2 7.36 17.61 5.11
N VAL A 3 7.83 16.72 4.25
CA VAL A 3 9.11 16.00 4.38
C VAL A 3 9.95 16.37 3.16
N LEU A 4 11.16 16.86 3.40
CA LEU A 4 12.07 17.38 2.38
C LEU A 4 13.38 16.59 2.41
N GLY A 5 14.14 16.63 1.31
CA GLY A 5 15.43 15.97 1.18
C GLY A 5 15.38 14.63 0.43
N GLU A 6 16.48 13.90 0.48
CA GLU A 6 16.66 12.65 -0.26
C GLU A 6 15.56 11.63 0.09
N GLY A 7 15.00 10.98 -0.93
CA GLY A 7 13.99 9.93 -0.75
C GLY A 7 12.64 10.43 -0.22
N SER A 8 12.38 11.75 -0.19
CA SER A 8 11.09 12.29 0.28
C SER A 8 9.99 12.28 -0.78
N THR A 9 10.34 12.25 -2.07
CA THR A 9 9.37 12.23 -3.18
C THR A 9 8.34 11.09 -3.08
N PRO A 10 8.72 9.80 -2.89
CA PRO A 10 7.73 8.73 -2.73
C PRO A 10 6.88 8.87 -1.48
N ILE A 11 7.40 9.51 -0.42
CA ILE A 11 6.62 9.84 0.78
C ILE A 11 5.54 10.85 0.40
N MET A 12 5.95 12.01 -0.12
CA MET A 12 5.03 13.13 -0.35
C MET A 12 4.01 12.85 -1.44
N ALA A 13 4.36 12.05 -2.46
CA ALA A 13 3.44 11.65 -3.51
C ALA A 13 2.16 10.99 -2.96
N ALA A 14 2.28 10.20 -1.89
CA ALA A 14 1.13 9.53 -1.25
C ALA A 14 0.16 10.51 -0.56
N PHE A 15 0.60 11.74 -0.28
CA PHE A 15 -0.20 12.77 0.39
C PHE A 15 -0.64 13.89 -0.55
N THR A 16 0.00 14.04 -1.71
CA THR A 16 -0.32 15.11 -2.69
C THR A 16 -1.15 14.61 -3.87
N HIS A 17 -1.05 13.33 -4.25
CA HIS A 17 -1.82 12.75 -5.36
C HIS A 17 -2.95 11.87 -4.82
N VAL A 18 -4.00 12.52 -4.33
CA VAL A 18 -5.08 11.86 -3.59
C VAL A 18 -6.18 11.32 -4.51
N LYS A 19 -6.61 10.09 -4.22
CA LYS A 19 -7.83 9.47 -4.73
C LYS A 19 -8.39 8.62 -3.60
N ALA A 20 -9.66 8.80 -3.24
CA ALA A 20 -10.26 8.06 -2.14
C ALA A 20 -10.03 6.55 -2.25
N SER A 21 -9.65 5.94 -1.12
CA SER A 21 -9.47 4.50 -0.96
C SER A 21 -9.89 4.09 0.46
N ARG A 22 -9.42 2.93 0.93
CA ARG A 22 -9.83 2.33 2.20
C ARG A 22 -9.57 3.26 3.40
N PHE A 23 -8.37 3.83 3.50
CA PHE A 23 -7.91 4.63 4.65
C PHE A 23 -7.40 6.00 4.21
N ASN A 24 -8.04 6.59 3.20
CA ASN A 24 -7.83 7.98 2.81
C ASN A 24 -9.09 8.49 2.09
N THR A 25 -9.20 9.80 1.95
CA THR A 25 -10.34 10.46 1.27
C THR A 25 -9.84 11.22 0.06
N ASP A 26 -10.73 11.89 -0.66
CA ASP A 26 -10.36 12.82 -1.73
C ASP A 26 -9.73 14.12 -1.20
N TYR A 27 -9.76 14.35 0.12
CA TYR A 27 -9.20 15.57 0.74
C TYR A 27 -7.81 15.37 1.34
N PHE A 28 -7.42 14.13 1.63
CA PHE A 28 -6.09 13.82 2.15
C PHE A 28 -5.69 12.39 1.81
N GLY A 29 -4.40 12.21 1.55
CA GLY A 29 -3.80 10.92 1.24
C GLY A 29 -3.31 10.15 2.47
N ALA A 30 -2.83 8.95 2.21
CA ALA A 30 -2.17 8.08 3.16
C ALA A 30 -1.05 7.31 2.45
N TYR A 31 0.06 7.08 3.15
CA TYR A 31 1.14 6.24 2.65
C TYR A 31 0.87 4.78 3.02
N TYR A 32 0.65 3.95 2.00
CA TYR A 32 0.39 2.53 2.16
C TYR A 32 1.67 1.73 2.07
N ALA A 33 1.89 0.84 3.05
CA ALA A 33 2.99 -0.11 3.05
C ALA A 33 2.57 -1.44 3.66
N SER A 34 3.34 -2.49 3.35
CA SER A 34 3.21 -3.79 3.99
C SER A 34 4.46 -4.11 4.80
N LYS A 35 4.30 -4.86 5.88
CA LYS A 35 5.41 -5.29 6.73
C LYS A 35 6.37 -6.23 6.00
N GLU A 36 5.83 -7.16 5.21
CA GLU A 36 6.62 -8.10 4.40
C GLU A 36 6.53 -7.79 2.89
N LEU A 37 7.63 -8.01 2.17
CA LEU A 37 7.67 -7.89 0.70
C LEU A 37 6.60 -8.76 0.02
N LYS A 38 6.41 -9.99 0.49
CA LYS A 38 5.40 -10.91 -0.06
C LYS A 38 3.99 -10.31 0.02
N THR A 39 3.64 -9.72 1.17
CA THR A 39 2.38 -9.01 1.38
C THR A 39 2.24 -7.82 0.41
N ALA A 40 3.30 -7.00 0.27
CA ALA A 40 3.30 -5.88 -0.66
C ALA A 40 3.10 -6.31 -2.12
N ILE A 41 3.68 -7.45 -2.53
CA ILE A 41 3.49 -8.01 -3.87
C ILE A 41 2.02 -8.42 -4.06
N TYR A 42 1.40 -9.15 -3.12
CA TYR A 42 -0.02 -9.52 -3.23
C TYR A 42 -0.96 -8.32 -3.36
N GLU A 43 -0.76 -7.28 -2.53
CA GLU A 43 -1.58 -6.05 -2.60
C GLU A 43 -1.39 -5.33 -3.94
N THR A 44 -0.15 -5.18 -4.39
CA THR A 44 0.13 -4.48 -5.65
C THR A 44 -0.30 -5.29 -6.88
N VAL A 45 -0.22 -6.62 -6.86
CA VAL A 45 -0.78 -7.50 -7.92
C VAL A 45 -2.27 -7.23 -8.06
N HIS A 46 -3.05 -7.33 -6.97
CA HIS A 46 -4.50 -7.07 -6.99
C HIS A 46 -4.85 -5.71 -7.61
N HIS A 47 -4.14 -4.66 -7.20
CA HIS A 47 -4.39 -3.31 -7.73
C HIS A 47 -3.91 -3.11 -9.17
N ARG A 48 -2.81 -3.76 -9.56
CA ARG A 48 -2.28 -3.69 -10.94
C ARG A 48 -3.16 -4.46 -11.91
N GLU A 49 -3.67 -5.64 -11.55
CA GLU A 49 -4.59 -6.40 -12.40
C GLU A 49 -5.88 -5.62 -12.70
N ARG A 50 -6.49 -4.99 -11.68
CA ARG A 50 -7.63 -4.10 -11.89
C ARG A 50 -7.26 -2.93 -12.80
N PHE A 51 -6.15 -2.25 -12.52
CA PHE A 51 -5.69 -1.12 -13.35
C PHE A 51 -5.43 -1.53 -14.81
N TYR A 52 -4.75 -2.65 -15.05
CA TYR A 52 -4.49 -3.16 -16.40
C TYR A 52 -5.76 -3.57 -17.12
N SER A 53 -6.71 -4.21 -16.42
CA SER A 53 -8.01 -4.58 -16.99
C SER A 53 -8.83 -3.35 -17.37
N ASP A 54 -8.97 -2.39 -16.46
CA ASP A 54 -9.75 -1.16 -16.68
C ASP A 54 -9.20 -0.34 -17.86
N ASN A 55 -7.88 -0.39 -18.08
CA ASN A 55 -7.20 0.34 -19.14
C ASN A 55 -6.90 -0.51 -20.40
N LYS A 56 -7.38 -1.76 -20.46
CA LYS A 56 -7.11 -2.69 -21.58
C LYS A 56 -5.62 -2.79 -21.93
N ALA A 57 -4.77 -2.84 -20.92
CA ALA A 57 -3.33 -2.87 -21.10
C ALA A 57 -2.89 -4.14 -21.87
N PRO A 58 -1.98 -4.04 -22.84
CA PRO A 58 -1.52 -5.20 -23.61
C PRO A 58 -0.79 -6.20 -22.70
N ALA A 59 -0.86 -7.48 -23.06
CA ALA A 59 -0.04 -8.51 -22.42
C ALA A 59 1.45 -8.16 -22.54
N GLY A 60 2.21 -8.43 -21.49
CA GLY A 60 3.61 -8.03 -21.42
C GLY A 60 4.15 -8.03 -20.00
N HIS A 61 5.28 -7.37 -19.82
CA HIS A 61 5.90 -7.24 -18.51
C HIS A 61 6.00 -5.76 -18.11
N TYR A 62 5.63 -5.49 -16.86
CA TYR A 62 5.57 -4.14 -16.32
C TYR A 62 6.48 -4.01 -15.10
N HIS A 63 7.32 -2.98 -15.10
CA HIS A 63 8.31 -2.78 -14.03
C HIS A 63 7.71 -2.03 -12.83
N MET A 64 7.99 -2.54 -11.64
CA MET A 64 7.58 -1.96 -10.37
C MET A 64 8.80 -1.74 -9.47
N ARG A 65 8.83 -0.63 -8.74
CA ARG A 65 9.89 -0.36 -7.75
C ARG A 65 9.44 -0.78 -6.37
N VAL A 66 10.30 -1.49 -5.65
CA VAL A 66 10.10 -1.77 -4.22
C VAL A 66 10.77 -0.67 -3.43
N TYR A 67 9.98 0.05 -2.64
CA TYR A 67 10.46 1.05 -1.70
C TYR A 67 10.52 0.46 -0.29
N ILE A 68 11.65 0.66 0.40
CA ILE A 68 11.77 0.39 1.84
C ILE A 68 11.68 1.72 2.57
N ALA A 69 10.75 1.78 3.53
CA ALA A 69 10.52 2.93 4.38
C ALA A 69 10.61 2.51 5.84
N GLN A 70 11.37 3.25 6.65
CA GLN A 70 11.28 3.14 8.10
C GLN A 70 10.12 4.00 8.57
N ILE A 71 9.20 3.42 9.34
CA ILE A 71 8.07 4.13 9.95
C ILE A 71 8.38 4.27 11.44
N ARG A 72 8.33 5.50 11.96
CA ARG A 72 8.46 5.83 13.38
C ARG A 72 7.20 6.54 13.83
N GLY A 73 6.54 5.95 14.81
CA GLY A 73 5.33 6.47 15.44
C GLY A 73 4.89 5.49 16.52
N ASP A 74 4.20 5.97 17.52
CA ASP A 74 3.70 5.20 18.65
C ASP A 74 2.16 5.23 18.72
N SER A 75 1.51 6.04 17.90
CA SER A 75 0.07 6.30 17.97
C SER A 75 -0.66 5.77 16.75
N PHE A 76 -0.79 4.44 16.64
CA PHE A 76 -1.54 3.78 15.57
C PHE A 76 -2.88 3.21 16.06
N CYS A 77 -3.91 3.30 15.22
CA CYS A 77 -5.12 2.51 15.42
C CYS A 77 -4.87 1.08 14.88
N ASP A 78 -4.75 0.11 15.78
CA ASP A 78 -4.64 -1.30 15.38
C ASP A 78 -6.05 -1.90 15.19
N ILE A 79 -6.34 -2.32 13.96
CA ILE A 79 -7.60 -2.98 13.60
C ILE A 79 -7.40 -4.43 13.10
N GLN A 80 -6.34 -5.10 13.57
CA GLN A 80 -6.06 -6.49 13.21
C GLN A 80 -6.91 -7.48 14.02
N ASN A 81 -7.62 -7.02 15.06
CA ASN A 81 -8.53 -7.87 15.83
C ASN A 81 -9.64 -8.44 14.93
N LYS A 82 -9.92 -9.73 15.06
CA LYS A 82 -10.98 -10.46 14.33
C LYS A 82 -12.37 -9.93 14.67
N ASP A 83 -12.60 -9.46 15.91
CA ASP A 83 -13.92 -9.03 16.37
C ASP A 83 -14.47 -7.80 15.62
N ILE A 84 -13.58 -7.03 14.99
CA ILE A 84 -13.92 -5.82 14.22
C ILE A 84 -13.70 -6.02 12.71
N PHE A 85 -13.45 -7.25 12.28
CA PHE A 85 -13.16 -7.58 10.89
C PHE A 85 -14.31 -7.19 9.96
N GLU A 86 -15.53 -7.63 10.27
CA GLU A 86 -16.71 -7.32 9.43
C GLU A 86 -16.95 -5.82 9.25
N LYS A 87 -16.64 -5.03 10.28
CA LYS A 87 -16.83 -3.57 10.28
C LYS A 87 -15.90 -2.85 9.31
N TYR A 88 -14.64 -3.30 9.16
CA TYR A 88 -13.59 -2.57 8.43
C TYR A 88 -13.06 -3.31 7.18
N TYR A 89 -13.39 -4.58 6.98
CA TYR A 89 -12.81 -5.41 5.90
C TYR A 89 -13.77 -5.70 4.76
N ASN A 90 -14.84 -4.91 4.62
CA ASN A 90 -15.67 -4.97 3.42
C ASN A 90 -14.81 -4.73 2.15
N PRO A 91 -14.95 -5.55 1.10
CA PRO A 91 -14.09 -5.47 -0.09
C PRO A 91 -14.33 -4.21 -0.94
N ASP A 92 -15.57 -3.72 -0.99
CA ASP A 92 -16.00 -2.67 -1.93
C ASP A 92 -16.61 -1.43 -1.25
N ASN A 93 -16.98 -1.53 0.03
CA ASN A 93 -17.48 -0.39 0.82
C ASN A 93 -16.47 0.05 1.88
N TYR A 94 -15.91 1.24 1.70
CA TYR A 94 -14.89 1.81 2.60
C TYR A 94 -15.42 2.85 3.58
N GLN A 95 -16.73 3.08 3.66
CA GLN A 95 -17.31 4.14 4.50
C GLN A 95 -16.87 4.06 5.98
N ASN A 96 -16.86 2.86 6.57
CA ASN A 96 -16.43 2.69 7.97
C ASN A 96 -14.93 2.95 8.15
N CYS A 97 -14.11 2.54 7.18
CA CYS A 97 -12.67 2.80 7.21
C CYS A 97 -12.35 4.30 7.02
N GLN A 98 -13.12 4.99 6.17
CA GLN A 98 -13.01 6.42 5.96
C GLN A 98 -13.48 7.22 7.18
N LYS A 99 -14.56 6.78 7.86
CA LYS A 99 -14.96 7.37 9.16
C LYS A 99 -13.87 7.20 10.21
N LEU A 100 -13.29 6.00 10.31
CA LEU A 100 -12.18 5.71 11.22
C LEU A 100 -10.98 6.62 10.93
N VAL A 101 -10.58 6.75 9.66
CA VAL A 101 -9.39 7.53 9.31
C VAL A 101 -9.59 9.02 9.54
N ILE A 102 -10.81 9.54 9.33
CA ILE A 102 -11.15 10.93 9.66
C ILE A 102 -11.01 11.16 11.18
N GLN A 103 -11.51 10.24 12.01
CA GLN A 103 -11.36 10.33 13.46
C GLN A 103 -9.89 10.22 13.90
N ALA A 104 -9.14 9.26 13.34
CA ALA A 104 -7.73 9.08 13.61
C ALA A 104 -6.92 10.35 13.28
N LYS A 105 -7.22 11.01 12.17
CA LYS A 105 -6.59 12.28 11.78
C LYS A 105 -6.93 13.42 12.75
N LYS A 106 -8.19 13.54 13.20
CA LYS A 106 -8.60 14.53 14.24
C LYS A 106 -7.86 14.32 15.56
N GLN A 107 -7.54 13.08 15.89
CA GLN A 107 -6.78 12.71 17.09
C GLN A 107 -5.25 12.76 16.87
N SER A 108 -4.78 13.23 15.72
CA SER A 108 -3.35 13.25 15.35
C SER A 108 -2.66 11.88 15.47
N ARG A 109 -3.39 10.80 15.21
CA ARG A 109 -2.81 9.45 15.11
C ARG A 109 -1.85 9.37 13.91
N ASP A 110 -0.81 8.56 14.05
CA ASP A 110 0.21 8.36 13.01
C ASP A 110 -0.30 7.48 11.86
N GLY A 111 -1.20 6.54 12.15
CA GLY A 111 -1.78 5.70 11.11
C GLY A 111 -2.73 4.61 11.58
N ILE A 112 -3.06 3.72 10.65
CA ILE A 112 -3.89 2.53 10.85
C ILE A 112 -3.04 1.29 10.55
N ILE A 113 -3.01 0.32 11.46
CA ILE A 113 -2.42 -1.01 11.25
C ILE A 113 -3.56 -2.00 10.99
N TYR A 114 -3.45 -2.78 9.91
CA TYR A 114 -4.52 -3.66 9.46
C TYR A 114 -3.98 -4.92 8.79
N LYS A 115 -4.79 -5.98 8.72
CA LYS A 115 -4.45 -7.22 8.03
C LYS A 115 -4.54 -7.05 6.51
N SER A 116 -3.70 -7.75 5.76
CA SER A 116 -3.92 -7.90 4.34
C SER A 116 -5.11 -8.84 4.10
N ILE A 117 -6.00 -8.45 3.18
CA ILE A 117 -7.07 -9.34 2.70
C ILE A 117 -6.52 -10.27 1.59
N ARG A 118 -5.37 -9.93 1.00
CA ARG A 118 -4.76 -10.64 -0.12
C ARG A 118 -3.70 -11.66 0.32
N HIS A 119 -3.13 -11.46 1.52
CA HIS A 119 -2.20 -12.37 2.15
C HIS A 119 -2.62 -12.58 3.61
N THR A 120 -3.14 -13.75 3.95
CA THR A 120 -3.84 -14.02 5.23
C THR A 120 -2.98 -13.79 6.48
N THR A 121 -1.67 -13.93 6.37
CA THR A 121 -0.70 -13.67 7.46
C THR A 121 -0.07 -12.29 7.39
N GLY A 122 -0.38 -11.50 6.36
CA GLY A 122 0.26 -10.22 6.08
C GLY A 122 -0.31 -9.08 6.91
N THR A 123 0.58 -8.18 7.34
CA THR A 123 0.23 -6.92 8.00
C THR A 123 0.53 -5.74 7.07
N ASN A 124 -0.42 -4.82 6.99
CA ASN A 124 -0.31 -3.56 6.28
C ASN A 124 -0.43 -2.37 7.24
N VAL A 125 0.03 -1.22 6.76
CA VAL A 125 -0.10 0.06 7.44
C VAL A 125 -0.52 1.14 6.45
N ALA A 126 -1.42 2.01 6.88
CA ALA A 126 -1.77 3.26 6.22
C ALA A 126 -1.32 4.41 7.12
N VAL A 127 -0.22 5.06 6.76
CA VAL A 127 0.35 6.18 7.53
C VAL A 127 -0.34 7.48 7.12
N LEU A 128 -0.84 8.22 8.11
CA LEU A 128 -1.64 9.44 7.93
C LEU A 128 -0.85 10.74 8.12
N ARG A 129 0.37 10.61 8.64
CA ARG A 129 1.29 11.72 8.90
C ARG A 129 2.59 11.50 8.13
N PRO A 130 2.94 12.40 7.18
CA PRO A 130 4.20 12.29 6.44
C PRO A 130 5.42 12.18 7.35
N LYS A 131 5.46 12.92 8.47
CA LYS A 131 6.58 12.91 9.41
C LYS A 131 6.76 11.61 10.20
N ALA A 132 5.77 10.71 10.19
CA ALA A 132 5.93 9.37 10.75
C ALA A 132 6.77 8.44 9.84
N ILE A 133 7.14 8.89 8.64
CA ILE A 133 8.00 8.15 7.72
C ILE A 133 9.38 8.79 7.74
N VAL A 134 10.40 7.99 8.04
CA VAL A 134 11.78 8.44 8.16
C VAL A 134 12.44 8.41 6.78
N PRO A 135 12.84 9.57 6.22
CA PRO A 135 13.63 9.60 5.00
C PRO A 135 15.09 9.16 5.28
N PRO A 136 15.82 8.68 4.26
CA PRO A 136 15.36 8.48 2.89
C PRO A 136 14.57 7.17 2.72
N VAL A 137 13.44 7.23 2.00
CA VAL A 137 12.83 6.03 1.43
C VAL A 137 13.69 5.59 0.24
N ARG A 138 14.16 4.33 0.28
CA ARG A 138 15.12 3.81 -0.71
C ARG A 138 14.45 2.82 -1.65
N VAL A 139 14.81 2.90 -2.93
CA VAL A 139 14.53 1.81 -3.87
C VAL A 139 15.42 0.63 -3.51
N HIS A 140 14.80 -0.50 -3.17
CA HIS A 140 15.52 -1.71 -2.79
C HIS A 140 15.72 -2.66 -3.97
N LYS A 141 14.72 -2.75 -4.87
CA LYS A 141 14.78 -3.59 -6.07
C LYS A 141 13.75 -3.18 -7.11
N ILE A 142 13.93 -3.67 -8.32
CA ILE A 142 12.97 -3.60 -9.41
C ILE A 142 12.36 -4.97 -9.61
N LEU A 143 11.04 -5.04 -9.63
CA LEU A 143 10.28 -6.24 -9.95
C LEU A 143 9.71 -6.13 -11.36
N SER A 144 9.55 -7.27 -12.02
CA SER A 144 8.82 -7.37 -13.28
C SER A 144 7.57 -8.21 -13.08
N TYR A 145 6.42 -7.63 -13.41
CA TYR A 145 5.08 -8.21 -13.28
C TYR A 145 4.64 -8.68 -14.67
N TYR A 146 4.43 -9.98 -14.85
CA TYR A 146 4.07 -10.56 -16.14
C TYR A 146 2.56 -10.65 -16.27
N TRP A 147 1.98 -9.73 -17.02
CA TRP A 147 0.56 -9.63 -17.30
C TRP A 147 0.22 -10.40 -18.59
N ASP A 148 -0.68 -11.39 -18.49
CA ASP A 148 -1.08 -12.22 -19.64
C ASP A 148 -2.26 -11.65 -20.45
N GLY A 149 -2.74 -10.46 -20.10
CA GLY A 149 -3.98 -9.86 -20.63
C GLY A 149 -5.20 -10.06 -19.74
N LYS A 150 -5.13 -10.89 -18.70
CA LYS A 150 -6.21 -11.17 -17.75
C LYS A 150 -5.77 -11.20 -16.29
N LYS A 151 -4.58 -11.71 -16.00
CA LYS A 151 -3.97 -11.76 -14.66
C LYS A 151 -2.46 -11.58 -14.75
N ILE A 152 -1.85 -11.25 -13.61
CA ILE A 152 -0.40 -11.33 -13.44
C ILE A 152 -0.06 -12.80 -13.16
N SER A 153 0.63 -13.44 -14.09
CA SER A 153 0.96 -14.87 -14.00
C SER A 153 2.11 -15.14 -13.04
N PHE A 154 3.13 -14.28 -13.01
CA PHE A 154 4.22 -14.34 -12.04
C PHE A 154 4.91 -12.98 -11.86
N VAL A 155 5.69 -12.89 -10.78
CA VAL A 155 6.51 -11.73 -10.42
C VAL A 155 7.94 -12.17 -10.19
N THR A 156 8.90 -11.51 -10.85
CA THR A 156 10.34 -11.78 -10.69
C THR A 156 11.11 -10.55 -10.18
N ASP A 157 12.21 -10.80 -9.48
CA ASP A 157 13.22 -9.80 -9.13
C ASP A 157 14.19 -9.62 -10.30
N LEU A 158 14.17 -8.47 -10.97
CA LEU A 158 15.05 -8.22 -12.12
C LEU A 158 16.55 -8.16 -11.75
N GLY A 159 16.89 -7.89 -10.49
CA GLY A 159 18.29 -7.86 -10.06
C GLY A 159 18.89 -9.24 -9.82
N LYS A 160 18.05 -10.23 -9.46
CA LYS A 160 18.49 -11.57 -9.04
C LYS A 160 17.91 -12.72 -9.86
N GLY A 161 16.99 -12.44 -10.79
CA GLY A 161 16.29 -13.45 -11.59
C GLY A 161 15.40 -14.41 -10.80
N LYS A 162 15.11 -14.11 -9.52
CA LYS A 162 14.35 -15.00 -8.62
C LYS A 162 12.85 -14.75 -8.76
N ASN A 163 12.09 -15.81 -9.00
CA ASN A 163 10.62 -15.78 -8.92
C ASN A 163 10.18 -15.55 -7.48
N LEU A 164 9.38 -14.51 -7.25
CA LEU A 164 8.90 -14.09 -5.94
C LEU A 164 7.44 -14.45 -5.70
N LEU A 165 6.66 -14.58 -6.78
CA LEU A 165 5.26 -14.98 -6.74
C LEU A 165 4.93 -15.73 -8.03
N ILE A 166 4.28 -16.88 -7.88
CA ILE A 166 3.74 -17.71 -8.96
C ILE A 166 2.30 -17.95 -8.55
N ASN A 167 1.35 -17.50 -9.37
CA ASN A 167 -0.09 -17.67 -9.14
C ASN A 167 -0.57 -19.05 -9.59
#